data_AF-A0A143XPI2-F1
#
_entry.id   AF-A0A143XPI2-F1
#
_cell.length_a   1.000
_cell.length_b   1.000
_cell.length_c   1.000
_cell.angle_alpha   90.00
_cell.angle_beta   90.00
_cell.angle_gamma   90.00
#
_symmetry.space_group_name_H-M   'P 1'
#
loop_
_entity.id
_entity.type
_entity.pdbx_description
1 polymer ?
#
loop_
_entity_poly.entity_id
_entity_poly.type
_entity_poly.pdbx_seq_one_letter_code
_entity_poly.pdbx_strand_id
1 'polypeptide(L)'
;MKRWTILCLTLILILSGCSLRMTTQEKLDLYGGGNIQIAGDGSVQIEQLASNQVSQVMTERAEYSVQELGNLFLNMSPEECDRAVEEYYAQYTSEEEREYAEQIGVAIPLEKGEATLSFANRWMTFYGFPDADLYAITLYSTKRLLQPDTTGIETPLDFRYRSLDMAFSRQELDGCTKEEAKADCDRIAQAVGFILEESECYTMDAESMNRIQQITGFPSLDTETDEAGNIVGELKPWKTEQGCYLFLYKKGIQGKVIESVASENVLFLIYHPEKKLVFAEWIQGVNEQEVLSEQTVTVISGEEAVAQAQLYFSQQNQSDIVINSARLTYAVPMSNYSALTNQLTMDPCWDISYQYVENGINVNDHVLIHAVTGSAITQ
;
A
#
# COMPACT_ATOMS: atom_id res chain seq x y z
N MET A 1 17.33 -6.45 45.91
CA MET A 1 17.48 -4.97 46.04
C MET A 1 17.53 -4.33 44.66
N LYS A 2 16.41 -4.10 43.94
CA LYS A 2 16.49 -3.44 42.61
C LYS A 2 15.30 -2.52 42.25
N ARG A 3 14.04 -2.87 42.54
CA ARG A 3 12.89 -2.04 42.11
C ARG A 3 12.74 -0.70 42.86
N TRP A 4 12.94 -0.69 44.18
CA TRP A 4 12.79 0.52 45.01
C TRP A 4 13.91 1.54 44.79
N THR A 5 15.14 1.07 44.53
CA THR A 5 16.28 1.94 44.27
C THR A 5 16.13 2.69 42.94
N ILE A 6 15.60 2.01 41.91
CA ILE A 6 15.34 2.61 40.60
C ILE A 6 14.22 3.65 40.71
N LEU A 7 13.12 3.34 41.38
CA LEU A 7 12.00 4.27 41.54
C LEU A 7 12.39 5.56 42.29
N CYS A 8 13.23 5.44 43.33
CA CYS A 8 13.76 6.60 44.05
C CYS A 8 14.73 7.43 43.22
N LEU A 9 15.57 6.79 42.38
CA LEU A 9 16.45 7.50 41.45
C LEU A 9 15.65 8.27 40.40
N THR A 10 14.63 7.66 39.80
CA THR A 10 13.76 8.32 38.82
C THR A 10 13.03 9.51 39.41
N LEU A 11 12.53 9.41 40.66
CA LEU A 11 11.85 10.51 41.33
C LEU A 11 12.80 11.69 41.66
N ILE A 12 14.03 11.40 42.09
CA ILE A 12 15.06 12.40 42.37
C ILE A 12 15.50 13.12 41.07
N LEU A 13 15.50 12.42 39.94
CA LEU A 13 15.89 12.95 38.65
C LEU A 13 14.80 13.83 38.01
N ILE A 14 13.52 13.47 38.17
CA ILE A 14 12.38 14.30 37.75
C ILE A 14 12.33 15.62 38.54
N LEU A 15 12.65 15.57 39.84
CA LEU A 15 12.65 16.75 40.72
C LEU A 15 13.85 17.69 40.53
N SER A 16 14.91 17.25 39.86
CA SER A 16 16.15 18.05 39.67
C SER A 16 16.24 18.73 38.29
N GLY A 17 15.25 18.59 37.41
CA GLY A 17 15.25 19.24 36.10
C GLY A 17 16.32 18.71 35.12
N CYS A 18 17.02 17.64 35.48
CA CYS A 18 17.95 16.95 34.62
C CYS A 18 17.17 16.06 33.64
N SER A 19 17.07 16.49 32.38
CA SER A 19 16.71 15.60 31.28
C SER A 19 17.74 14.48 31.21
N LEU A 20 17.36 13.29 31.67
CA LEU A 20 18.12 12.07 31.40
C LEU A 20 18.00 11.78 29.91
N ARG A 21 19.02 12.17 29.15
CA ARG A 21 19.25 11.57 27.83
C ARG A 21 19.68 10.12 28.07
N MET A 22 18.70 9.22 28.11
CA MET A 22 18.96 7.79 28.01
C MET A 22 19.66 7.50 26.69
N THR A 23 20.68 6.65 26.74
CA THR A 23 21.31 6.09 25.54
C THR A 23 20.34 5.18 24.81
N THR A 24 20.55 4.95 23.52
CA THR A 24 19.71 4.05 22.71
C THR A 24 19.66 2.65 23.31
N GLN A 25 20.79 2.13 23.80
CA GLN A 25 20.83 0.82 24.48
C GLN A 25 19.98 0.81 25.76
N GLU A 26 20.02 1.86 26.58
CA GLU A 26 19.19 1.93 27.77
C GLU A 26 17.70 2.04 27.45
N LYS A 27 17.33 2.66 26.32
CA LYS A 27 15.93 2.68 25.83
C LYS A 27 15.50 1.29 25.36
N LEU A 28 16.33 0.60 24.58
CA LEU A 28 16.09 -0.79 24.15
C LEU A 28 15.90 -1.72 25.35
N ASP A 29 16.77 -1.60 26.37
CA ASP A 29 16.70 -2.41 27.59
C ASP A 29 15.48 -2.06 28.47
N LEU A 30 15.01 -0.81 28.45
CA LEU A 30 13.87 -0.34 29.24
C LEU A 30 12.52 -0.69 28.58
N TYR A 31 12.42 -0.52 27.26
CA TYR A 31 11.19 -0.77 26.48
C TYR A 31 11.06 -2.22 26.01
N GLY A 32 12.14 -3.00 25.99
CA GLY A 32 12.12 -4.46 25.79
C GLY A 32 11.43 -5.25 26.92
N GLY A 33 10.62 -4.60 27.75
CA GLY A 33 9.80 -5.21 28.81
C GLY A 33 8.59 -5.95 28.24
N GLY A 34 8.84 -6.92 27.37
CA GLY A 34 7.89 -7.82 26.72
C GLY A 34 8.66 -8.85 25.90
N ASN A 35 8.04 -9.90 25.37
CA ASN A 35 8.70 -10.84 24.44
C ASN A 35 9.00 -10.18 23.07
N ILE A 36 9.33 -8.89 23.03
CA ILE A 36 9.75 -8.19 21.81
C ILE A 36 11.22 -8.54 21.60
N GLN A 37 11.49 -9.24 20.52
CA GLN A 37 12.81 -9.73 20.17
C GLN A 37 13.33 -9.00 18.94
N ILE A 38 14.65 -8.89 18.88
CA ILE A 38 15.37 -8.66 17.64
C ILE A 38 15.62 -10.03 17.02
N ALA A 39 15.44 -10.18 15.70
CA ALA A 39 15.59 -11.46 15.00
C ALA A 39 16.84 -12.26 15.47
N GLY A 40 16.63 -13.56 15.72
CA GLY A 40 17.50 -14.42 16.53
C GLY A 40 18.91 -14.73 16.00
N ASP A 41 19.32 -14.17 14.86
CA ASP A 41 20.72 -14.18 14.40
C ASP A 41 21.51 -12.93 14.87
N GLY A 42 20.84 -11.96 15.49
CA GLY A 42 21.43 -10.74 16.02
C GLY A 42 21.68 -9.63 15.00
N SER A 43 21.23 -9.76 13.75
CA SER A 43 21.39 -8.71 12.74
C SER A 43 20.04 -8.13 12.29
N VAL A 44 19.48 -7.20 13.08
CA VAL A 44 18.53 -6.25 12.48
C VAL A 44 19.27 -5.53 11.36
N GLN A 45 18.71 -5.55 10.16
CA GLN A 45 19.25 -4.74 9.07
C GLN A 45 18.82 -3.29 9.30
N ILE A 46 19.68 -2.53 9.96
CA ILE A 46 19.47 -1.09 10.20
C ILE A 46 20.29 -0.31 9.17
N GLU A 47 19.61 0.45 8.32
CA GLU A 47 20.26 1.35 7.36
C GLU A 47 21.16 2.35 8.10
N GLN A 48 22.43 2.39 7.71
CA GLN A 48 23.41 3.31 8.28
C GLN A 48 23.44 4.60 7.47
N LEU A 49 23.13 5.72 8.11
CA LEU A 49 23.14 7.03 7.45
C LEU A 49 24.55 7.63 7.44
N ALA A 50 24.97 8.13 6.28
CA ALA A 50 26.21 8.91 6.17
C ALA A 50 26.12 10.27 6.87
N SER A 51 24.91 10.81 7.03
CA SER A 51 24.59 12.07 7.68
C SER A 51 23.20 11.98 8.32
N ASN A 52 23.01 12.63 9.46
CA ASN A 52 21.68 12.78 10.06
C ASN A 52 20.88 13.96 9.49
N GLN A 53 21.40 14.62 8.44
CA GLN A 53 20.69 15.64 7.68
C GLN A 53 20.07 14.99 6.45
N VAL A 54 18.74 15.01 6.37
CA VAL A 54 17.96 14.41 5.27
C VAL A 54 17.00 15.47 4.73
N SER A 55 16.66 15.40 3.45
CA SER A 55 15.66 16.31 2.86
C SER A 55 14.25 15.90 3.29
N GLN A 56 13.44 16.88 3.67
CA GLN A 56 11.99 16.83 3.56
C GLN A 56 11.64 17.40 2.19
N VAL A 57 10.71 16.76 1.47
CA VAL A 57 10.49 17.03 0.05
C VAL A 57 9.05 17.48 -0.18
N MET A 58 8.85 18.56 -0.91
CA MET A 58 7.54 19.01 -1.37
C MET A 58 7.45 18.85 -2.89
N THR A 59 6.33 18.28 -3.35
CA THR A 59 6.00 18.10 -4.76
C THR A 59 4.51 18.35 -4.98
N GLU A 60 4.05 18.18 -6.22
CA GLU A 60 2.66 18.19 -6.62
C GLU A 60 2.09 16.77 -6.66
N ARG A 61 0.77 16.69 -6.60
CA ARG A 61 0.08 15.46 -6.97
C ARG A 61 0.21 15.26 -8.48
N ALA A 62 0.49 14.03 -8.91
CA ALA A 62 0.46 13.71 -10.32
C ALA A 62 -0.99 13.62 -10.79
N GLU A 63 -1.30 14.39 -11.83
CA GLU A 63 -2.55 14.33 -12.58
C GLU A 63 -2.30 13.63 -13.90
N TYR A 64 -3.21 12.73 -14.27
CA TYR A 64 -3.13 11.97 -15.52
C TYR A 64 -4.26 12.37 -16.45
N SER A 65 -3.94 12.55 -17.71
CA SER A 65 -4.93 12.85 -18.73
C SER A 65 -5.73 11.58 -19.06
N VAL A 66 -7.05 11.72 -19.14
CA VAL A 66 -7.97 10.67 -19.62
C VAL A 66 -7.55 10.17 -21.01
N GLN A 67 -7.04 11.07 -21.86
CA GLN A 67 -6.55 10.75 -23.19
C GLN A 67 -5.27 9.92 -23.15
N GLU A 68 -4.31 10.25 -22.28
CA GLU A 68 -3.07 9.47 -22.11
C GLU A 68 -3.36 8.04 -21.63
N LEU A 69 -4.20 7.91 -20.61
CA LEU A 69 -4.57 6.60 -20.06
C LEU A 69 -5.46 5.80 -21.03
N GLY A 70 -6.43 6.45 -21.69
CA GLY A 70 -7.26 5.82 -22.71
C GLY A 70 -6.45 5.35 -23.93
N ASN A 71 -5.43 6.11 -24.32
CA ASN A 71 -4.50 5.65 -25.34
C ASN A 71 -3.66 4.46 -24.87
N LEU A 72 -3.12 4.53 -23.66
CA LEU A 72 -2.23 3.49 -23.13
C LEU A 72 -2.94 2.15 -22.93
N PHE A 73 -4.10 2.18 -22.26
CA PHE A 73 -4.80 0.97 -21.85
C PHE A 73 -5.82 0.47 -22.87
N LEU A 74 -6.48 1.39 -23.59
CA LEU A 74 -7.53 1.05 -24.54
C LEU A 74 -7.13 1.29 -26.00
N ASN A 75 -5.93 1.82 -26.28
CA ASN A 75 -5.53 2.22 -27.63
C ASN A 75 -6.56 3.15 -28.29
N MET A 76 -7.14 4.06 -27.50
CA MET A 76 -8.06 5.10 -27.97
C MET A 76 -7.30 6.32 -28.49
N SER A 77 -7.80 6.97 -29.55
CA SER A 77 -7.29 8.29 -29.94
C SER A 77 -7.80 9.37 -28.96
N PRO A 78 -7.14 10.55 -28.88
CA PRO A 78 -7.65 11.65 -28.07
C PRO A 78 -9.11 12.01 -28.38
N GLU A 79 -9.50 12.00 -29.66
CA GLU A 79 -10.87 12.29 -30.08
C GLU A 79 -11.86 11.20 -29.66
N GLU A 80 -11.44 9.93 -29.63
CA GLU A 80 -12.26 8.83 -29.10
C GLU A 80 -12.49 9.00 -27.60
N CYS A 81 -11.46 9.39 -26.84
CA CYS A 81 -11.55 9.65 -25.41
C CYS A 81 -12.46 10.86 -25.12
N ASP A 82 -12.25 11.99 -25.83
CA ASP A 82 -13.04 13.20 -25.66
C ASP A 82 -14.53 12.95 -25.92
N ARG A 83 -14.85 12.21 -26.98
CA ARG A 83 -16.24 11.83 -27.30
C ARG A 83 -16.85 10.98 -26.20
N ALA A 84 -16.13 9.98 -25.67
CA ALA A 84 -16.64 9.12 -24.60
C ALA A 84 -16.92 9.92 -23.31
N VAL A 85 -16.03 10.87 -22.97
CA VAL A 85 -16.22 11.80 -21.86
C VAL A 85 -17.46 12.67 -22.07
N GLU A 86 -17.65 13.23 -23.26
CA GLU A 86 -18.83 14.03 -23.61
C GLU A 86 -20.13 13.22 -23.52
N GLU A 87 -20.14 12.00 -24.07
CA GLU A 87 -21.28 11.08 -24.02
C GLU A 87 -21.65 10.72 -22.57
N TYR A 88 -20.65 10.48 -21.73
CA TYR A 88 -20.86 10.23 -20.30
C TYR A 88 -21.52 11.43 -19.61
N TYR A 89 -21.02 12.65 -19.84
CA TYR A 89 -21.60 13.85 -19.20
C TYR A 89 -22.96 14.25 -19.79
N ALA A 90 -23.29 13.82 -21.01
CA ALA A 90 -24.59 14.07 -21.63
C ALA A 90 -25.76 13.37 -20.93
N GLN A 91 -25.49 12.41 -20.03
CA GLN A 91 -26.54 11.75 -19.23
C GLN A 91 -27.09 12.63 -18.09
N TYR A 92 -26.36 13.67 -17.69
CA TYR A 92 -26.79 14.59 -16.63
C TYR A 92 -27.81 15.59 -17.17
N THR A 93 -28.88 15.83 -16.41
CA THR A 93 -30.05 16.58 -16.88
C THR A 93 -29.96 18.08 -16.58
N SER A 94 -28.99 18.49 -15.77
CA SER A 94 -28.72 19.89 -15.42
C SER A 94 -27.22 20.20 -15.36
N GLU A 95 -26.88 21.46 -15.57
CA GLU A 95 -25.50 21.96 -15.47
C GLU A 95 -24.96 21.82 -14.03
N GLU A 96 -25.82 21.98 -13.02
CA GLU A 96 -25.47 21.77 -11.61
C GLU A 96 -25.10 20.31 -11.30
N GLU A 97 -25.84 19.32 -11.84
CA GLU A 97 -25.50 17.90 -11.70
C GLU A 97 -24.18 17.55 -12.39
N ARG A 98 -23.95 18.14 -13.56
CA ARG A 98 -22.71 17.95 -14.31
C ARG A 98 -21.52 18.58 -13.57
N GLU A 99 -21.62 19.83 -13.16
CA GLU A 99 -20.57 20.51 -12.37
C GLU A 99 -20.29 19.75 -11.06
N TYR A 100 -21.35 19.25 -10.41
CA TYR A 100 -21.19 18.41 -9.22
C TYR A 100 -20.45 17.10 -9.53
N ALA A 101 -20.82 16.40 -10.62
CA ALA A 101 -20.15 15.18 -11.06
C ALA A 101 -18.67 15.41 -11.42
N GLU A 102 -18.37 16.52 -12.09
CA GLU A 102 -17.00 16.97 -12.40
C GLU A 102 -16.21 17.29 -11.11
N GLN A 103 -16.84 17.96 -10.13
CA GLN A 103 -16.21 18.33 -8.85
C GLN A 103 -15.93 17.14 -7.92
N ILE A 104 -16.86 16.18 -7.83
CA ILE A 104 -16.65 14.97 -7.02
C ILE A 104 -15.72 13.97 -7.72
N GLY A 105 -15.44 14.18 -9.01
CA GLY A 105 -14.58 13.32 -9.81
C GLY A 105 -15.21 11.95 -10.01
N VAL A 106 -16.47 11.88 -10.48
CA VAL A 106 -17.11 10.59 -10.77
C VAL A 106 -16.28 9.83 -11.81
N ALA A 107 -16.15 8.52 -11.62
CA ALA A 107 -15.42 7.66 -12.53
C ALA A 107 -16.07 7.69 -13.92
N ILE A 108 -15.33 8.20 -14.92
CA ILE A 108 -15.74 8.18 -16.33
C ILE A 108 -15.31 6.82 -16.90
N PRO A 109 -16.26 5.96 -17.32
CA PRO A 109 -15.93 4.73 -18.02
C PRO A 109 -15.59 5.05 -19.48
N LEU A 110 -14.37 4.71 -19.89
CA LEU A 110 -13.99 4.54 -21.28
C LEU A 110 -14.06 3.06 -21.62
N GLU A 111 -14.61 2.71 -22.79
CA GLU A 111 -14.78 1.33 -23.19
C GLU A 111 -14.26 1.12 -24.62
N LYS A 112 -13.45 0.07 -24.83
CA LYS A 112 -13.05 -0.38 -26.17
C LYS A 112 -12.94 -1.90 -26.22
N GLY A 113 -13.86 -2.53 -26.95
CA GLY A 113 -13.95 -3.99 -26.99
C GLY A 113 -14.47 -4.54 -25.66
N GLU A 114 -13.74 -5.48 -25.07
CA GLU A 114 -14.05 -6.06 -23.75
C GLU A 114 -13.35 -5.34 -22.59
N ALA A 115 -12.54 -4.32 -22.90
CA ALA A 115 -11.77 -3.59 -21.92
C ALA A 115 -12.49 -2.29 -21.52
N THR A 116 -12.57 -2.06 -20.22
CA THR A 116 -13.11 -0.84 -19.62
C THR A 116 -12.02 -0.16 -18.81
N LEU A 117 -11.87 1.15 -18.98
CA LEU A 117 -11.05 2.02 -18.14
C LEU A 117 -11.96 2.97 -17.36
N SER A 118 -11.97 2.91 -16.04
CA SER A 118 -12.69 3.91 -15.22
C SER A 118 -11.70 4.95 -14.65
N PHE A 119 -12.03 6.23 -14.74
CA PHE A 119 -11.17 7.31 -14.25
C PHE A 119 -11.93 8.31 -13.40
N ALA A 120 -11.53 8.47 -12.14
CA ALA A 120 -11.93 9.58 -11.31
C ALA A 120 -10.76 10.58 -11.22
N ASN A 121 -11.03 11.89 -11.24
CA ASN A 121 -10.04 12.99 -11.09
C ASN A 121 -9.12 12.86 -9.86
N ARG A 122 -9.37 11.90 -8.97
CA ARG A 122 -8.62 11.64 -7.74
C ARG A 122 -8.11 10.21 -7.64
N TRP A 123 -8.68 9.25 -8.37
CA TRP A 123 -8.33 7.83 -8.31
C TRP A 123 -8.40 7.27 -9.74
N MET A 124 -7.31 6.69 -10.23
CA MET A 124 -7.42 5.87 -11.42
C MET A 124 -7.89 4.50 -10.95
N THR A 125 -9.02 4.02 -11.44
CA THR A 125 -9.46 2.69 -11.04
C THR A 125 -10.05 1.94 -12.21
N PHE A 126 -9.49 0.76 -12.45
CA PHE A 126 -10.02 -0.30 -13.30
C PHE A 126 -9.68 -0.12 -14.78
N TYR A 127 -8.54 -0.68 -15.20
CA TYR A 127 -8.52 -1.40 -16.48
C TYR A 127 -9.06 -2.81 -16.21
N GLY A 128 -10.26 -3.12 -16.68
CA GLY A 128 -10.91 -4.39 -16.44
C GLY A 128 -11.19 -5.16 -17.72
N PHE A 129 -10.78 -6.42 -17.76
CA PHE A 129 -11.48 -7.44 -18.56
C PHE A 129 -12.76 -7.87 -17.83
N PRO A 130 -13.70 -8.59 -18.48
CA PRO A 130 -14.98 -9.01 -17.86
C PRO A 130 -14.84 -9.76 -16.52
N ASP A 131 -13.65 -10.28 -16.23
CA ASP A 131 -13.32 -11.07 -15.03
C ASP A 131 -12.55 -10.29 -13.94
N ALA A 132 -12.16 -9.04 -14.21
CA ALA A 132 -11.26 -8.26 -13.36
C ALA A 132 -11.83 -8.03 -11.96
N ASP A 133 -13.16 -7.82 -11.88
CA ASP A 133 -13.86 -7.59 -10.63
C ASP A 133 -13.69 -8.76 -9.66
N LEU A 134 -13.70 -10.00 -10.14
CA LEU A 134 -13.54 -11.17 -9.28
C LEU A 134 -12.12 -11.28 -8.70
N TYR A 135 -11.10 -10.92 -9.47
CA TYR A 135 -9.73 -10.84 -8.98
C TYR A 135 -9.56 -9.70 -7.97
N ALA A 136 -10.08 -8.51 -8.27
CA ALA A 136 -10.02 -7.34 -7.40
C ALA A 136 -10.76 -7.58 -6.08
N ILE A 137 -11.98 -8.13 -6.14
CA ILE A 137 -12.76 -8.51 -4.95
C ILE A 137 -11.98 -9.50 -4.10
N THR A 138 -11.33 -10.50 -4.72
CA THR A 138 -10.53 -11.47 -3.96
C THR A 138 -9.34 -10.81 -3.27
N LEU A 139 -8.64 -9.91 -3.97
CA LEU A 139 -7.56 -9.09 -3.42
C LEU A 139 -8.04 -8.27 -2.20
N TYR A 140 -9.10 -7.50 -2.35
CA TYR A 140 -9.64 -6.65 -1.27
C TYR A 140 -10.19 -7.46 -0.09
N SER A 141 -10.56 -8.71 -0.33
CA SER A 141 -11.08 -9.61 0.71
C SER A 141 -10.01 -10.27 1.56
N THR A 142 -8.73 -10.13 1.21
CA THR A 142 -7.62 -10.74 1.95
C THR A 142 -7.58 -10.31 3.41
N LYS A 143 -8.04 -9.10 3.75
CA LYS A 143 -8.13 -8.63 5.15
C LYS A 143 -8.98 -9.55 6.04
N ARG A 144 -9.96 -10.26 5.48
CA ARG A 144 -10.79 -11.21 6.25
C ARG A 144 -10.00 -12.42 6.78
N LEU A 145 -8.79 -12.67 6.28
CA LEU A 145 -7.87 -13.65 6.86
C LEU A 145 -7.38 -13.25 8.25
N LEU A 146 -7.22 -11.94 8.48
CA LEU A 146 -6.81 -11.37 9.76
C LEU A 146 -8.00 -11.03 10.64
N GLN A 147 -9.09 -10.54 10.03
CA GLN A 147 -10.30 -10.08 10.72
C GLN A 147 -11.54 -10.74 10.10
N PRO A 148 -11.87 -11.99 10.50
CA PRO A 148 -12.97 -12.74 9.90
C PRO A 148 -14.34 -12.09 10.09
N ASP A 149 -14.49 -11.29 11.16
CA ASP A 149 -15.76 -10.64 11.52
C ASP A 149 -16.01 -9.33 10.74
N THR A 150 -15.04 -8.84 9.97
CA THR A 150 -15.20 -7.62 9.17
C THR A 150 -16.16 -7.86 8.01
N THR A 151 -17.25 -7.08 7.95
CA THR A 151 -18.25 -7.14 6.89
C THR A 151 -18.01 -6.07 5.83
N GLY A 152 -18.32 -6.38 4.57
CA GLY A 152 -18.13 -5.48 3.43
C GLY A 152 -16.87 -5.77 2.61
N ILE A 153 -16.77 -5.09 1.45
CA ILE A 153 -15.54 -4.97 0.66
C ILE A 153 -14.95 -3.62 1.03
N GLU A 154 -13.74 -3.62 1.57
CA GLU A 154 -13.05 -2.37 1.88
C GLU A 154 -12.10 -2.03 0.74
N THR A 155 -12.13 -0.76 0.32
CA THR A 155 -11.27 -0.24 -0.74
C THR A 155 -9.81 -0.26 -0.31
N PRO A 156 -8.87 -0.18 -1.26
CA PRO A 156 -7.48 -0.35 -0.89
C PRO A 156 -6.86 0.78 -0.06
N LEU A 157 -7.58 1.88 0.19
CA LEU A 157 -7.23 2.85 1.23
C LEU A 157 -7.08 2.21 2.63
N ASP A 158 -7.82 1.12 2.89
CA ASP A 158 -7.76 0.34 4.14
C ASP A 158 -6.89 -0.92 4.02
N PHE A 159 -6.21 -1.08 2.88
CA PHE A 159 -5.43 -2.28 2.54
C PHE A 159 -4.19 -2.39 3.42
N ARG A 160 -4.00 -3.55 4.04
CA ARG A 160 -2.81 -3.81 4.85
C ARG A 160 -1.95 -4.84 4.15
N TYR A 161 -0.73 -4.48 3.75
CA TYR A 161 0.25 -5.38 3.09
C TYR A 161 0.39 -6.73 3.80
N ARG A 162 0.28 -6.75 5.14
CA ARG A 162 0.24 -7.95 5.97
C ARG A 162 -0.78 -9.03 5.56
N SER A 163 -1.93 -8.67 4.99
CA SER A 163 -2.90 -9.67 4.52
C SER A 163 -2.42 -10.39 3.25
N LEU A 164 -1.59 -9.76 2.42
CA LEU A 164 -1.07 -10.36 1.18
C LEU A 164 -0.09 -11.48 1.43
N ASP A 165 0.89 -11.24 2.31
CA ASP A 165 1.89 -12.25 2.68
C ASP A 165 1.26 -13.51 3.29
N MET A 166 0.09 -13.36 3.95
CA MET A 166 -0.70 -14.48 4.42
C MET A 166 -1.53 -15.12 3.31
N ALA A 167 -2.09 -14.28 2.43
CA ALA A 167 -3.08 -14.66 1.42
C ALA A 167 -2.50 -15.38 0.22
N PHE A 168 -1.31 -15.01 -0.22
CA PHE A 168 -0.80 -15.42 -1.53
C PHE A 168 0.60 -15.99 -1.44
N SER A 169 0.87 -16.99 -2.28
CA SER A 169 2.21 -17.57 -2.38
C SER A 169 3.14 -16.65 -3.18
N ARG A 170 4.44 -16.96 -3.14
CA ARG A 170 5.45 -16.38 -4.03
C ARG A 170 6.00 -17.41 -5.01
N GLN A 171 5.28 -18.50 -5.28
CA GLN A 171 5.71 -19.50 -6.27
C GLN A 171 5.46 -19.02 -7.70
N GLU A 172 5.91 -19.75 -8.70
CA GLU A 172 5.57 -19.42 -10.10
C GLU A 172 4.29 -20.14 -10.51
N LEU A 173 3.54 -19.52 -11.43
CA LEU A 173 2.44 -20.15 -12.14
C LEU A 173 2.99 -21.09 -13.22
N ASP A 174 2.23 -22.14 -13.50
CA ASP A 174 2.55 -23.06 -14.59
C ASP A 174 2.57 -22.32 -15.94
N GLY A 175 3.68 -22.41 -16.67
CA GLY A 175 3.79 -21.92 -18.05
C GLY A 175 4.06 -20.41 -18.23
N CYS A 176 4.29 -19.66 -17.15
CA CYS A 176 4.74 -18.26 -17.24
C CYS A 176 5.60 -17.89 -16.04
N THR A 177 6.83 -17.44 -16.26
CA THR A 177 7.72 -17.03 -15.17
C THR A 177 7.35 -15.65 -14.65
N LYS A 178 7.80 -15.32 -13.44
CA LYS A 178 7.60 -13.98 -12.89
C LYS A 178 8.32 -12.91 -13.70
N GLU A 179 9.49 -13.20 -14.25
CA GLU A 179 10.28 -12.28 -15.05
C GLU A 179 9.57 -11.91 -16.36
N GLU A 180 8.92 -12.89 -17.01
CA GLU A 180 8.14 -12.65 -18.23
C GLU A 180 6.95 -11.72 -17.95
N ALA A 181 6.19 -12.01 -16.89
CA ALA A 181 5.07 -11.17 -16.47
C ALA A 181 5.53 -9.77 -16.01
N LYS A 182 6.67 -9.71 -15.31
CA LYS A 182 7.25 -8.46 -14.82
C LYS A 182 7.69 -7.56 -15.97
N ALA A 183 8.25 -8.08 -17.05
CA ALA A 183 8.66 -7.26 -18.19
C ALA A 183 7.49 -6.48 -18.81
N ASP A 184 6.30 -7.11 -18.91
CA ASP A 184 5.09 -6.44 -19.39
C ASP A 184 4.58 -5.39 -18.38
N CYS A 185 4.58 -5.74 -17.10
CA CYS A 185 4.16 -4.83 -16.03
C CYS A 185 5.10 -3.62 -15.88
N ASP A 186 6.42 -3.81 -16.00
CA ASP A 186 7.43 -2.74 -15.98
C ASP A 186 7.19 -1.77 -17.14
N ARG A 187 6.84 -2.26 -18.33
CA ARG A 187 6.49 -1.42 -19.48
C ARG A 187 5.24 -0.59 -19.22
N ILE A 188 4.23 -1.16 -18.57
CA ILE A 188 3.00 -0.43 -18.19
C ILE A 188 3.33 0.64 -17.14
N ALA A 189 4.06 0.29 -16.09
CA ALA A 189 4.49 1.21 -15.05
C ALA A 189 5.29 2.39 -15.65
N GLN A 190 6.24 2.12 -16.55
CA GLN A 190 6.99 3.15 -17.26
C GLN A 190 6.08 4.03 -18.12
N ALA A 191 5.11 3.44 -18.82
CA ALA A 191 4.23 4.18 -19.72
C ALA A 191 3.26 5.12 -18.99
N VAL A 192 2.85 4.80 -17.75
CA VAL A 192 2.11 5.73 -16.88
C VAL A 192 3.02 6.72 -16.13
N GLY A 193 4.31 6.76 -16.46
CA GLY A 193 5.28 7.67 -15.82
C GLY A 193 5.59 7.31 -14.35
N PHE A 194 5.40 6.05 -13.96
CA PHE A 194 5.66 5.58 -12.60
C PHE A 194 7.17 5.46 -12.36
N ILE A 195 7.74 6.22 -11.41
CA ILE A 195 9.13 6.02 -10.99
C ILE A 195 9.16 4.86 -10.00
N LEU A 196 9.52 3.69 -10.52
CA LEU A 196 9.62 2.47 -9.72
C LEU A 196 10.87 2.50 -8.82
N GLU A 197 10.65 2.42 -7.52
CA GLU A 197 11.72 2.19 -6.53
C GLU A 197 11.79 0.72 -6.10
N GLU A 198 10.63 0.14 -5.79
CA GLU A 198 10.52 -1.22 -5.30
C GLU A 198 9.29 -1.91 -5.89
N SER A 199 9.41 -3.20 -6.23
CA SER A 199 8.26 -4.01 -6.65
C SER A 199 8.17 -5.30 -5.88
N GLU A 200 6.97 -5.67 -5.48
CA GLU A 200 6.65 -6.97 -4.89
C GLU A 200 5.78 -7.79 -5.85
N CYS A 201 5.89 -9.12 -5.76
CA CYS A 201 5.15 -10.03 -6.61
C CYS A 201 4.61 -11.22 -5.80
N TYR A 202 3.29 -11.36 -5.86
CA TYR A 202 2.50 -12.41 -5.24
C TYR A 202 1.82 -13.25 -6.32
N THR A 203 1.42 -14.45 -5.92
CA THR A 203 0.80 -15.44 -6.80
C THR A 203 -0.59 -15.74 -6.27
N MET A 204 -1.59 -15.31 -7.02
CA MET A 204 -3.00 -15.58 -6.79
C MET A 204 -3.32 -16.97 -7.36
N ASP A 205 -2.69 -18.01 -6.80
CA ASP A 205 -2.88 -19.40 -7.21
C ASP A 205 -4.23 -19.97 -6.75
N ALA A 206 -4.64 -21.09 -7.35
CA ALA A 206 -5.94 -21.70 -7.06
C ALA A 206 -6.11 -22.05 -5.57
N GLU A 207 -5.06 -22.48 -4.88
CA GLU A 207 -5.12 -22.79 -3.45
C GLU A 207 -5.44 -21.54 -2.63
N SER A 208 -4.68 -20.46 -2.87
CA SER A 208 -4.83 -19.16 -2.22
C SER A 208 -6.21 -18.56 -2.46
N MET A 209 -6.66 -18.56 -3.71
CA MET A 209 -7.96 -18.02 -4.12
C MET A 209 -9.13 -18.83 -3.52
N ASN A 210 -9.05 -20.17 -3.54
CA ASN A 210 -10.06 -21.02 -2.93
C ASN A 210 -10.13 -20.87 -1.40
N ARG A 211 -9.00 -20.65 -0.74
CA ARG A 211 -8.97 -20.36 0.70
C ARG A 211 -9.70 -19.06 1.02
N ILE A 212 -9.49 -18.00 0.23
CA ILE A 212 -10.21 -16.74 0.40
C ILE A 212 -11.71 -16.92 0.10
N GLN A 213 -12.06 -17.65 -0.96
CA GLN A 213 -13.46 -17.98 -1.30
C GLN A 213 -14.18 -18.70 -0.14
N GLN A 214 -13.53 -19.65 0.54
CA GLN A 214 -14.14 -20.37 1.66
C GLN A 214 -14.51 -19.46 2.84
N ILE A 215 -13.73 -18.39 3.07
CA ILE A 215 -13.96 -17.43 4.15
C ILE A 215 -15.01 -16.39 3.74
N THR A 216 -15.00 -15.98 2.48
CA THR A 216 -15.71 -14.80 2.02
C THR A 216 -17.01 -15.09 1.31
N GLY A 217 -17.14 -16.28 0.72
CA GLY A 217 -18.22 -16.65 -0.18
C GLY A 217 -18.13 -16.03 -1.58
N PHE A 218 -17.02 -15.37 -1.94
CA PHE A 218 -16.90 -14.72 -3.24
C PHE A 218 -16.71 -15.73 -4.38
N PRO A 219 -17.37 -15.53 -5.54
CA PRO A 219 -17.37 -16.48 -6.62
C PRO A 219 -16.02 -16.56 -7.36
N SER A 220 -15.73 -17.72 -7.96
CA SER A 220 -14.70 -17.84 -9.01
C SER A 220 -15.29 -17.45 -10.36
N LEU A 221 -14.44 -17.38 -11.39
CA LEU A 221 -14.83 -17.01 -12.75
C LEU A 221 -15.89 -17.93 -13.37
N ASP A 222 -15.94 -19.20 -12.95
CA ASP A 222 -16.88 -20.18 -13.53
C ASP A 222 -18.22 -20.25 -12.78
N THR A 223 -18.36 -19.54 -11.66
CA THR A 223 -19.61 -19.52 -10.89
C THR A 223 -20.71 -18.87 -11.71
N GLU A 224 -21.85 -19.55 -11.79
CA GLU A 224 -22.99 -19.07 -12.56
C GLU A 224 -23.67 -17.90 -11.86
N THR A 225 -23.99 -16.86 -12.63
CA THR A 225 -24.77 -15.71 -12.17
C THR A 225 -26.00 -15.49 -13.05
N ASP A 226 -27.04 -14.88 -12.48
CA ASP A 226 -28.17 -14.39 -13.25
C ASP A 226 -27.83 -13.08 -14.00
N GLU A 227 -28.79 -12.54 -14.76
CA GLU A 227 -28.63 -11.26 -15.49
C GLU A 227 -28.38 -10.05 -14.58
N ALA A 228 -28.69 -10.16 -13.29
CA ALA A 228 -28.44 -9.13 -12.28
C ALA A 228 -27.10 -9.35 -11.53
N GLY A 229 -26.32 -10.36 -11.92
CA GLY A 229 -25.03 -10.69 -11.31
C GLY A 229 -25.14 -11.48 -10.00
N ASN A 230 -26.34 -11.94 -9.61
CA ASN A 230 -26.49 -12.75 -8.40
C ASN A 230 -26.06 -14.18 -8.66
N ILE A 231 -25.35 -14.80 -7.71
CA ILE A 231 -24.93 -16.19 -7.78
C ILE A 231 -26.14 -17.12 -7.88
N VAL A 232 -26.12 -18.00 -8.88
CA VAL A 232 -27.11 -19.05 -9.09
C VAL A 232 -26.42 -20.40 -8.90
N GLY A 233 -26.91 -21.19 -7.93
CA GLY A 233 -26.37 -22.52 -7.65
C GLY A 233 -25.19 -22.51 -6.68
N GLU A 234 -24.29 -23.48 -6.83
CA GLU A 234 -23.14 -23.68 -5.93
C GLU A 234 -21.93 -22.86 -6.41
N LEU A 235 -21.13 -22.36 -5.45
CA LEU A 235 -19.85 -21.73 -5.74
C LEU A 235 -18.92 -22.73 -6.42
N LYS A 236 -18.42 -22.38 -7.61
CA LYS A 236 -17.38 -23.19 -8.25
C LYS A 236 -16.01 -22.78 -7.68
N PRO A 237 -15.10 -23.76 -7.49
CA PRO A 237 -13.75 -23.45 -7.05
C PRO A 237 -12.97 -22.73 -8.15
N TRP A 238 -11.98 -21.95 -7.76
CA TRP A 238 -10.92 -21.46 -8.62
C TRP A 238 -10.06 -22.63 -9.13
N LYS A 239 -9.66 -22.56 -10.40
CA LYS A 239 -8.83 -23.57 -11.07
C LYS A 239 -7.40 -23.07 -11.31
N THR A 240 -6.46 -23.98 -11.52
CA THR A 240 -5.04 -23.64 -11.70
C THR A 240 -4.80 -22.70 -12.88
N GLU A 241 -5.51 -22.91 -14.00
CA GLU A 241 -5.42 -22.07 -15.20
C GLU A 241 -5.95 -20.64 -15.02
N GLN A 242 -6.68 -20.38 -13.92
CA GLN A 242 -7.20 -19.05 -13.57
C GLN A 242 -6.23 -18.27 -12.67
N GLY A 243 -5.06 -18.84 -12.36
CA GLY A 243 -4.06 -18.20 -11.52
C GLY A 243 -3.47 -16.95 -12.16
N CYS A 244 -3.22 -15.93 -11.34
CA CYS A 244 -2.64 -14.66 -11.77
C CYS A 244 -1.45 -14.26 -10.88
N TYR A 245 -0.58 -13.41 -11.42
CA TYR A 245 0.38 -12.66 -10.62
C TYR A 245 -0.23 -11.34 -10.17
N LEU A 246 0.00 -11.00 -8.91
CA LEU A 246 -0.29 -9.68 -8.36
C LEU A 246 1.06 -8.98 -8.14
N PHE A 247 1.28 -7.90 -8.87
CA PHE A 247 2.42 -7.02 -8.69
C PHE A 247 2.02 -5.75 -7.94
N LEU A 248 2.84 -5.37 -6.96
CA LEU A 248 2.71 -4.10 -6.25
C LEU A 248 3.96 -3.29 -6.55
N TYR A 249 3.78 -2.18 -7.25
CA TYR A 249 4.84 -1.24 -7.57
C TYR A 249 4.76 -0.08 -6.59
N LYS A 250 5.85 0.16 -5.86
CA LYS A 250 5.99 1.25 -4.90
C LYS A 250 6.76 2.40 -5.55
N LYS A 251 6.17 3.58 -5.41
CA LYS A 251 6.74 4.85 -5.87
C LYS A 251 8.01 5.21 -5.12
N GLY A 252 8.85 6.02 -5.76
CA GLY A 252 10.08 6.53 -5.17
C GLY A 252 10.33 7.99 -5.46
N ILE A 253 10.97 8.66 -4.50
CA ILE A 253 11.54 9.98 -4.71
C ILE A 253 12.94 10.03 -4.13
N GLN A 254 13.88 10.59 -4.90
CA GLN A 254 15.30 10.65 -4.53
C GLN A 254 15.92 9.29 -4.15
N GLY A 255 15.50 8.20 -4.82
CA GLY A 255 16.03 6.86 -4.56
C GLY A 255 15.56 6.25 -3.24
N LYS A 256 14.39 6.68 -2.74
CA LYS A 256 13.77 6.18 -1.52
C LYS A 256 12.28 5.94 -1.76
N VAL A 257 11.79 4.83 -1.22
CA VAL A 257 10.37 4.45 -1.30
C VAL A 257 9.52 5.50 -0.61
N ILE A 258 8.38 5.83 -1.21
CA ILE A 258 7.32 6.60 -0.56
C ILE A 258 6.35 5.59 0.05
N GLU A 259 6.50 5.35 1.34
CA GLU A 259 5.58 4.55 2.13
C GLU A 259 4.25 5.26 2.31
N SER A 260 3.18 4.46 2.32
CA SER A 260 1.83 4.97 2.47
C SER A 260 1.26 4.71 3.85
N VAL A 261 0.52 5.68 4.36
CA VAL A 261 -0.34 5.51 5.53
C VAL A 261 -1.69 4.88 5.12
N ALA A 262 -2.10 4.99 3.85
CA ALA A 262 -3.40 4.53 3.33
C ALA A 262 -3.34 3.99 1.87
N SER A 263 -2.31 3.21 1.51
CA SER A 263 -2.03 2.69 0.14
C SER A 263 -1.94 3.71 -1.02
N GLU A 264 -2.09 5.00 -0.75
CA GLU A 264 -1.71 6.11 -1.63
C GLU A 264 -0.23 5.94 -2.01
N ASN A 265 0.14 5.92 -3.30
CA ASN A 265 1.50 5.69 -3.83
C ASN A 265 1.86 4.26 -4.27
N VAL A 266 0.89 3.36 -4.42
CA VAL A 266 1.11 2.03 -5.00
C VAL A 266 0.29 1.81 -6.26
N LEU A 267 0.94 1.18 -7.24
CA LEU A 267 0.32 0.68 -8.46
C LEU A 267 0.16 -0.85 -8.33
N PHE A 268 -1.09 -1.30 -8.31
CA PHE A 268 -1.47 -2.70 -8.29
C PHE A 268 -1.72 -3.17 -9.71
N LEU A 269 -1.02 -4.22 -10.13
CA LEU A 269 -1.21 -4.85 -11.44
C LEU A 269 -1.50 -6.34 -11.23
N ILE A 270 -2.64 -6.83 -11.72
CA ILE A 270 -2.91 -8.27 -11.80
C ILE A 270 -2.68 -8.70 -13.24
N TYR A 271 -1.79 -9.66 -13.42
CA TYR A 271 -1.37 -10.19 -14.70
C TYR A 271 -1.71 -11.67 -14.79
N HIS A 272 -2.51 -12.03 -15.80
CA HIS A 272 -2.83 -13.40 -16.15
C HIS A 272 -1.88 -13.88 -17.27
N PRO A 273 -1.31 -15.10 -17.20
CA PRO A 273 -0.40 -15.62 -18.23
C PRO A 273 -0.91 -15.50 -19.67
N GLU A 274 -2.16 -15.91 -19.91
CA GLU A 274 -2.81 -15.86 -21.22
C GLU A 274 -3.44 -14.50 -21.55
N LYS A 275 -4.25 -13.92 -20.63
CA LYS A 275 -5.00 -12.67 -20.86
C LYS A 275 -4.14 -11.40 -20.73
N LYS A 276 -2.90 -11.52 -20.25
CA LYS A 276 -1.98 -10.41 -19.92
C LYS A 276 -2.51 -9.58 -18.76
N LEU A 277 -2.35 -8.26 -18.79
CA LEU A 277 -2.86 -7.38 -17.74
C LEU A 277 -4.38 -7.53 -17.66
N VAL A 278 -4.90 -7.98 -16.52
CA VAL A 278 -6.36 -8.15 -16.30
C VAL A 278 -6.94 -7.10 -15.36
N PHE A 279 -6.10 -6.53 -14.51
CA PHE A 279 -6.48 -5.48 -13.59
C PHE A 279 -5.32 -4.54 -13.37
N ALA A 280 -5.60 -3.24 -13.42
CA ALA A 280 -4.69 -2.21 -12.96
C ALA A 280 -5.46 -1.22 -12.09
N GLU A 281 -4.89 -0.93 -10.92
CA GLU A 281 -5.38 0.09 -10.03
C GLU A 281 -4.23 0.93 -9.53
N TRP A 282 -4.48 2.24 -9.47
CA TRP A 282 -3.52 3.18 -8.96
C TRP A 282 -4.17 4.20 -8.04
N ILE A 283 -3.66 4.22 -6.83
CA ILE A 283 -4.19 5.06 -5.77
C ILE A 283 -3.26 6.25 -5.66
N GLN A 284 -3.73 7.39 -6.18
CA GLN A 284 -3.15 8.73 -6.05
C GLN A 284 -1.65 8.85 -6.40
N GLY A 285 -1.32 9.63 -7.43
CA GLY A 285 0.07 9.82 -7.81
C GLY A 285 0.74 10.96 -7.04
N VAL A 286 1.98 10.74 -6.58
CA VAL A 286 2.98 11.79 -6.35
C VAL A 286 3.65 12.11 -7.69
N ASN A 287 3.83 13.39 -8.01
CA ASN A 287 4.71 13.80 -9.10
C ASN A 287 6.17 13.64 -8.67
N GLU A 288 6.76 12.51 -9.01
CA GLU A 288 8.12 12.15 -8.57
C GLU A 288 9.21 12.86 -9.39
N GLN A 289 8.83 13.48 -10.50
CA GLN A 289 9.76 14.13 -11.44
C GLN A 289 10.06 15.57 -11.06
N GLU A 290 9.15 16.25 -10.36
CA GLU A 290 9.27 17.67 -10.04
C GLU A 290 9.28 17.92 -8.53
N VAL A 291 10.48 18.15 -7.97
CA VAL A 291 10.61 18.63 -6.59
C VAL A 291 10.45 20.14 -6.57
N LEU A 292 9.36 20.62 -5.96
CA LEU A 292 9.07 22.05 -5.84
C LEU A 292 9.97 22.73 -4.81
N SER A 293 10.24 22.05 -3.69
CA SER A 293 11.16 22.54 -2.66
C SER A 293 11.70 21.43 -1.78
N GLU A 294 12.88 21.66 -1.21
CA GLU A 294 13.49 20.79 -0.21
C GLU A 294 13.86 21.57 1.04
N GLN A 295 13.60 20.97 2.19
CA GLN A 295 14.03 21.48 3.49
C GLN A 295 14.93 20.44 4.17
N THR A 296 16.17 20.81 4.49
CA THR A 296 17.03 19.94 5.28
C THR A 296 16.54 19.84 6.72
N VAL A 297 16.31 18.62 7.18
CA VAL A 297 15.90 18.30 8.55
C VAL A 297 16.90 17.37 9.22
N THR A 298 17.00 17.46 10.54
CA THR A 298 17.80 16.54 11.35
C THR A 298 16.95 15.35 11.77
N VAL A 299 17.40 14.13 11.47
CA VAL A 299 16.69 12.88 11.77
C VAL A 299 17.35 12.07 12.88
N ILE A 300 16.56 11.22 13.55
CA ILE A 300 17.04 10.20 14.47
C ILE A 300 17.75 9.06 13.72
N SER A 301 18.61 8.30 14.40
CA SER A 301 19.22 7.09 13.82
C SER A 301 18.23 5.94 13.74
N GLY A 302 18.55 4.93 12.94
CA GLY A 302 17.71 3.73 12.82
C GLY A 302 17.61 2.96 14.15
N GLU A 303 18.65 2.93 14.97
CA GLU A 303 18.61 2.31 16.30
C GLU A 303 17.66 3.06 17.24
N GLU A 304 17.66 4.39 17.19
CA GLU A 304 16.69 5.20 17.93
C GLU A 304 15.26 4.95 17.41
N ALA A 305 15.07 4.84 16.10
CA ALA A 305 13.76 4.51 15.52
C ALA A 305 13.25 3.12 15.97
N VAL A 306 14.11 2.11 16.01
CA VAL A 306 13.78 0.79 16.56
C VAL A 306 13.35 0.89 18.03
N ALA A 307 14.05 1.70 18.84
CA ALA A 307 13.67 1.92 20.23
C ALA A 307 12.30 2.61 20.36
N GLN A 308 11.97 3.54 19.46
CA GLN A 308 10.64 4.17 19.40
C GLN A 308 9.55 3.18 18.97
N ALA A 309 9.83 2.28 18.02
CA ALA A 309 8.89 1.23 17.63
C ALA A 309 8.61 0.26 18.79
N GLN A 310 9.63 -0.14 19.55
CA GLN A 310 9.44 -0.98 20.75
C GLN A 310 8.58 -0.29 21.82
N LEU A 311 8.77 1.02 22.02
CA LEU A 311 7.93 1.82 22.90
C LEU A 311 6.48 1.85 22.40
N TYR A 312 6.28 2.06 21.10
CA TYR A 312 4.96 2.03 20.47
C TYR A 312 4.25 0.69 20.70
N PHE A 313 4.89 -0.44 20.42
CA PHE A 313 4.32 -1.77 20.65
C PHE A 313 3.97 -2.01 22.12
N SER A 314 4.86 -1.60 23.03
CA SER A 314 4.62 -1.71 24.47
C SER A 314 3.40 -0.91 24.92
N GLN A 315 3.19 0.29 24.38
CA GLN A 315 2.03 1.13 24.68
C GLN A 315 0.72 0.52 24.14
N GLN A 316 0.80 -0.23 23.03
CA GLN A 316 -0.33 -0.96 22.46
C GLN A 316 -0.58 -2.32 23.13
N ASN A 317 0.20 -2.69 24.16
CA ASN A 317 0.19 -4.02 24.80
C ASN A 317 0.43 -5.16 23.80
N GLN A 318 1.19 -4.92 22.74
CA GLN A 318 1.60 -5.95 21.79
C GLN A 318 2.87 -6.66 22.30
N SER A 319 2.88 -7.99 22.20
CA SER A 319 4.00 -8.85 22.60
C SER A 319 4.35 -9.86 21.50
N ASP A 320 5.46 -10.57 21.68
CA ASP A 320 5.90 -11.65 20.77
C ASP A 320 6.18 -11.14 19.34
N ILE A 321 6.66 -9.89 19.26
CA ILE A 321 7.08 -9.24 18.03
C ILE A 321 8.57 -9.50 17.79
N VAL A 322 8.93 -9.80 16.55
CA VAL A 322 10.31 -9.92 16.09
C VAL A 322 10.60 -8.79 15.09
N ILE A 323 11.48 -7.85 15.42
CA ILE A 323 11.88 -6.78 14.50
C ILE A 323 12.97 -7.30 13.55
N ASN A 324 12.77 -7.05 12.24
CA ASN A 324 13.61 -7.58 11.16
C ASN A 324 14.54 -6.50 10.56
N SER A 325 14.02 -5.31 10.27
CA SER A 325 14.78 -4.25 9.61
C SER A 325 14.28 -2.85 9.98
N ALA A 326 15.13 -1.85 9.72
CA ALA A 326 14.82 -0.43 9.81
C ALA A 326 15.44 0.29 8.62
N ARG A 327 14.61 0.85 7.73
CA ARG A 327 15.03 1.55 6.51
C ARG A 327 14.47 2.97 6.47
N LEU A 328 15.26 3.93 5.98
CA LEU A 328 14.85 5.32 5.84
C LEU A 328 14.09 5.50 4.52
N THR A 329 12.83 5.88 4.62
CA THR A 329 11.86 6.09 3.54
C THR A 329 11.21 7.47 3.66
N TYR A 330 10.23 7.74 2.79
CA TYR A 330 9.34 8.89 2.92
C TYR A 330 7.92 8.43 3.25
N ALA A 331 7.15 9.26 3.95
CA ALA A 331 5.72 9.09 4.09
C ALA A 331 4.98 10.37 3.67
N VAL A 332 3.75 10.21 3.18
CA VAL A 332 2.81 11.31 2.96
C VAL A 332 1.70 11.19 4.02
N PRO A 333 1.83 11.83 5.20
CA PRO A 333 0.70 11.94 6.12
C PRO A 333 -0.48 12.62 5.41
N MET A 334 -1.71 12.15 5.61
CA MET A 334 -2.91 12.74 4.96
C MET A 334 -3.05 14.25 5.23
N SER A 335 -2.53 14.74 6.35
CA SER A 335 -2.53 16.17 6.72
C SER A 335 -1.58 17.03 5.89
N ASN A 336 -0.65 16.42 5.14
CA ASN A 336 0.41 17.13 4.42
C ASN A 336 0.05 17.44 2.96
N TYR A 337 -1.20 17.19 2.56
CA TYR A 337 -1.74 17.60 1.28
C TYR A 337 -2.51 18.92 1.36
N SER A 338 -2.19 19.85 0.47
CA SER A 338 -2.90 21.10 0.27
C SER A 338 -3.70 21.04 -1.03
N ALA A 339 -5.02 20.85 -0.92
CA ALA A 339 -5.94 20.87 -2.06
C ALA A 339 -5.97 22.22 -2.80
N LEU A 340 -5.65 23.32 -2.11
CA LEU A 340 -5.64 24.66 -2.71
C LEU A 340 -4.46 24.87 -3.67
N THR A 341 -3.33 24.22 -3.40
CA THR A 341 -2.10 24.37 -4.18
C THR A 341 -1.72 23.10 -4.93
N ASN A 342 -2.50 22.02 -4.79
CA ASN A 342 -2.20 20.69 -5.29
C ASN A 342 -0.82 20.14 -4.85
N GLN A 343 -0.35 20.56 -3.68
CA GLN A 343 0.97 20.23 -3.17
C GLN A 343 0.90 19.22 -2.05
N LEU A 344 1.90 18.35 -1.98
CA LEU A 344 2.08 17.35 -0.94
C LEU A 344 3.50 17.42 -0.37
N THR A 345 3.59 17.36 0.96
CA THR A 345 4.87 17.34 1.67
C THR A 345 5.16 15.94 2.21
N MET A 346 6.29 15.38 1.79
CA MET A 346 6.80 14.09 2.21
C MET A 346 7.78 14.25 3.36
N ASP A 347 7.47 13.58 4.47
CA ASP A 347 8.31 13.55 5.65
C ASP A 347 9.23 12.34 5.62
N PRO A 348 10.53 12.49 5.92
CA PRO A 348 11.39 11.34 6.10
C PRO A 348 10.90 10.52 7.31
N CYS A 349 10.82 9.21 7.14
CA CYS A 349 10.40 8.27 8.17
C CYS A 349 11.26 7.00 8.14
N TRP A 350 11.25 6.27 9.24
CA TRP A 350 11.85 4.95 9.34
C TRP A 350 10.75 3.91 9.20
N ASP A 351 10.81 3.10 8.15
CA ASP A 351 9.99 1.90 8.02
C ASP A 351 10.65 0.75 8.82
N ILE A 352 9.95 0.32 9.87
CA ILE A 352 10.35 -0.75 10.75
C ILE A 352 9.55 -2.00 10.40
N SER A 353 10.20 -2.96 9.72
CA SER A 353 9.58 -4.26 9.42
C SER A 353 9.69 -5.20 10.61
N TYR A 354 8.59 -5.87 10.93
CA TYR A 354 8.49 -6.81 12.03
C TYR A 354 7.59 -8.01 11.71
N GLN A 355 7.70 -9.05 12.54
CA GLN A 355 6.92 -10.27 12.48
C GLN A 355 6.21 -10.51 13.81
N TYR A 356 5.00 -11.06 13.76
CA TYR A 356 4.28 -11.54 14.95
C TYR A 356 3.34 -12.69 14.57
N VAL A 357 2.74 -13.34 15.56
CA VAL A 357 1.76 -14.42 15.33
C VAL A 357 0.35 -13.93 15.64
N GLU A 358 -0.55 -14.00 14.66
CA GLU A 358 -1.98 -13.69 14.81
C GLU A 358 -2.80 -14.92 14.42
N ASN A 359 -3.65 -15.42 15.31
CA ASN A 359 -4.50 -16.60 15.05
C ASN A 359 -3.73 -17.85 14.57
N GLY A 360 -2.49 -18.02 15.02
CA GLY A 360 -1.60 -19.14 14.63
C GLY A 360 -0.91 -18.95 13.27
N ILE A 361 -1.03 -17.77 12.66
CA ILE A 361 -0.40 -17.42 11.39
C ILE A 361 0.74 -16.43 11.66
N ASN A 362 1.90 -16.66 11.06
CA ASN A 362 3.00 -15.70 11.07
C ASN A 362 2.65 -14.53 10.14
N VAL A 363 2.67 -13.32 10.67
CA VAL A 363 2.32 -12.08 9.97
C VAL A 363 3.56 -11.20 9.89
N ASN A 364 3.93 -10.79 8.67
CA ASN A 364 4.87 -9.69 8.47
C ASN A 364 4.09 -8.38 8.46
N ASP A 365 4.58 -7.37 9.14
CA ASP A 365 3.94 -6.06 9.21
C ASP A 365 5.00 -4.96 9.39
N HIS A 366 4.57 -3.71 9.28
CA HIS A 366 5.45 -2.55 9.26
C HIS A 366 4.88 -1.44 10.14
N VAL A 367 5.77 -0.70 10.81
CA VAL A 367 5.40 0.54 11.49
C VAL A 367 6.31 1.67 11.02
N LEU A 368 5.71 2.79 10.63
CA LEU A 368 6.43 3.98 10.22
C LEU A 368 6.72 4.85 11.45
N ILE A 369 7.98 5.20 11.66
CA ILE A 369 8.41 6.12 12.72
C ILE A 369 8.88 7.42 12.08
N HIS A 370 8.23 8.54 12.38
CA HIS A 370 8.58 9.85 11.85
C HIS A 370 10.04 10.19 12.21
N ALA A 371 10.90 10.43 11.22
CA ALA A 371 12.34 10.46 11.44
C ALA A 371 12.82 11.71 12.22
N VAL A 372 12.06 12.81 12.19
CA VAL A 372 12.35 14.02 13.00
C VAL A 372 11.84 13.92 14.44
N THR A 373 10.59 13.47 14.64
CA THR A 373 9.94 13.49 15.97
C THR A 373 10.10 12.20 16.76
N GLY A 374 10.43 11.09 16.10
CA GLY A 374 10.46 9.75 16.68
C GLY A 374 9.09 9.19 17.03
N SER A 375 8.00 9.83 16.61
CA SER A 375 6.64 9.35 16.87
C SER A 375 6.21 8.35 15.79
N ALA A 376 5.45 7.32 16.18
CA ALA A 376 4.82 6.44 15.21
C ALA A 376 3.81 7.22 14.36
N ILE A 377 3.87 7.04 13.05
CA ILE A 377 2.88 7.54 12.10
C ILE A 377 1.78 6.49 12.09
N THR A 378 0.64 6.81 12.68
CA THR A 378 -0.52 5.91 12.73
C THR A 378 -1.19 5.86 11.37
N GLN A 379 -1.41 4.63 10.89
CA GLN A 379 -2.28 4.28 9.76
C GLN A 379 -3.75 4.58 10.06
#